data_AF-A0A6A6IZ30-F1
#
_entry.id   AF-A0A6A6IZ30-F1
#
_cell.length_a   1.000
_cell.length_b   1.000
_cell.length_c   1.000
_cell.angle_alpha   90.00
_cell.angle_beta   90.00
_cell.angle_gamma   90.00
#
_symmetry.space_group_name_H-M   'P 1'
#
loop_
_entity.id
_entity.type
_entity.pdbx_description
1 polymer ?
#
loop_
_entity_poly.entity_id
_entity_poly.type
_entity_poly.pdbx_seq_one_letter_code
_entity_poly.pdbx_strand_id
1 'polypeptide(L)'
;MSPPGTFSHWFLNNKAIHLWITMGILVSLAIAAWYMDFMSKTIYGELVPSRKDFLRHPYESTKRFIETYKMHIEHQSQLSAQQRLKKEEDVEKRKQYRLARIREAEERGEEYVEDPRYYIGEDGVRRRRVKRWFGIWE
;
A
#
# COMPACT_ATOMS: atom_id res chain seq x y z
N MET A 1 36.80 -3.29 30.73
CA MET A 1 35.40 -3.68 31.04
C MET A 1 34.95 -2.92 32.27
N SER A 2 33.69 -2.48 32.35
CA SER A 2 33.23 -1.80 33.56
C SER A 2 33.16 -2.79 34.73
N PRO A 3 33.58 -2.43 35.96
CA PRO A 3 33.62 -3.37 37.07
C PRO A 3 32.23 -3.95 37.40
N PRO A 4 32.14 -5.23 37.82
CA PRO A 4 30.88 -5.81 38.25
C PRO A 4 30.31 -5.02 39.44
N GLY A 5 28.99 -4.81 39.46
CA GLY A 5 28.29 -3.99 40.46
C GLY A 5 28.16 -2.50 40.08
N THR A 6 28.79 -2.04 39.00
CA THR A 6 28.57 -0.69 38.47
C THR A 6 27.35 -0.62 37.54
N PHE A 7 26.68 0.53 37.48
CA PHE A 7 25.56 0.78 36.57
C PHE A 7 25.91 0.48 35.11
N SER A 8 27.09 0.91 34.67
CA SER A 8 27.62 0.67 33.33
C SER A 8 27.80 -0.81 33.02
N HIS A 9 28.24 -1.63 33.99
CA HIS A 9 28.30 -3.08 33.81
C HIS A 9 26.90 -3.70 33.65
N TRP A 10 25.91 -3.25 34.44
CA TRP A 10 24.52 -3.70 34.33
C TRP A 10 23.90 -3.29 33.00
N PHE A 11 24.02 -2.02 32.61
CA PHE A 11 23.43 -1.49 31.39
C PHE A 11 23.96 -2.22 30.16
N LEU A 12 25.28 -2.38 30.03
CA LEU A 12 25.93 -2.98 28.85
C LEU A 12 25.71 -4.49 28.73
N ASN A 13 25.56 -5.23 29.84
CA ASN A 13 25.44 -6.69 29.79
C ASN A 13 23.99 -7.19 29.88
N ASN A 14 23.04 -6.33 30.24
CA ASN A 14 21.64 -6.72 30.36
C ASN A 14 20.92 -6.65 29.00
N LYS A 15 20.69 -7.82 28.39
CA LYS A 15 20.00 -7.94 27.09
C LYS A 15 18.56 -7.45 27.11
N ALA A 16 17.85 -7.59 28.25
CA ALA A 16 16.45 -7.21 28.34
C ALA A 16 16.26 -5.69 28.20
N ILE A 17 17.16 -4.90 28.76
CA ILE A 17 17.12 -3.43 28.67
C ILE A 17 17.37 -2.98 27.23
N HIS A 18 18.37 -3.56 26.57
CA HIS A 18 18.63 -3.25 25.17
C HIS A 18 17.45 -3.62 24.28
N LEU A 19 16.82 -4.78 24.51
CA LEU A 19 15.61 -5.18 23.78
C LEU A 19 14.45 -4.20 24.04
N TRP A 20 14.24 -3.79 25.29
CA TRP A 20 13.20 -2.83 25.63
C TRP A 20 13.43 -1.46 24.97
N ILE A 21 14.66 -0.94 25.01
CA ILE A 21 15.02 0.35 24.42
C ILE A 21 14.90 0.27 22.89
N THR A 22 15.48 -0.74 22.26
CA THR A 22 15.41 -0.91 20.80
C THR A 22 13.98 -1.06 20.34
N MET A 23 13.18 -1.89 21.01
CA MET A 23 11.75 -2.05 20.70
C MET A 23 10.99 -0.73 20.91
N GLY A 24 11.23 -0.01 22.01
CA GLY A 24 10.59 1.28 22.26
C GLY A 24 10.91 2.32 21.19
N ILE A 25 12.16 2.40 20.74
CA ILE A 25 12.58 3.28 19.64
C ILE A 25 11.88 2.89 18.34
N LEU A 26 11.88 1.61 17.98
CA LEU A 26 11.25 1.14 16.75
C LEU A 26 9.73 1.38 16.75
N VAL A 27 9.05 1.08 17.86
CA VAL A 27 7.60 1.30 17.99
C VAL A 27 7.27 2.79 17.95
N SER A 28 8.04 3.65 18.65
CA SER A 28 7.80 5.10 18.62
C SER A 28 8.03 5.70 17.22
N LEU A 29 9.08 5.29 16.51
CA LEU A 29 9.32 5.70 15.12
C LEU A 29 8.21 5.20 14.18
N ALA A 30 7.75 3.97 14.35
CA ALA A 30 6.65 3.42 13.55
C ALA A 30 5.35 4.22 13.77
N ILE A 31 4.99 4.53 15.03
CA ILE A 31 3.82 5.35 15.35
C ILE A 31 3.97 6.77 14.77
N ALA A 32 5.16 7.38 14.89
CA ALA A 32 5.40 8.71 14.35
C ALA A 32 5.28 8.75 12.82
N ALA A 33 5.89 7.79 12.12
CA ALA A 33 5.80 7.66 10.67
C ALA A 33 4.36 7.44 10.21
N TRP A 34 3.66 6.52 10.87
CA TRP A 34 2.24 6.26 10.62
C TRP A 34 1.37 7.49 10.84
N TYR A 35 1.58 8.24 11.94
CA TYR A 35 0.82 9.44 12.24
C TYR A 35 1.07 10.55 11.20
N MET A 36 2.33 10.73 10.76
CA MET A 36 2.66 11.68 9.69
C MET A 36 2.00 11.29 8.36
N ASP A 37 2.02 10.00 8.01
CA ASP A 37 1.36 9.50 6.80
C ASP A 37 -0.15 9.74 6.86
N PHE A 38 -0.79 9.41 7.99
CA PHE A 38 -2.20 9.67 8.23
C PHE A 38 -2.55 11.15 8.08
N MET A 39 -1.82 12.05 8.76
CA MET A 39 -2.08 13.49 8.69
C MET A 39 -1.85 14.07 7.30
N SER A 40 -0.93 13.50 6.50
CA SER A 40 -0.66 13.96 5.14
C SER A 40 -1.72 13.53 4.12
N LYS A 41 -2.39 12.39 4.33
CA LYS A 41 -3.35 11.80 3.38
C LYS A 41 -4.80 11.96 3.79
N THR A 42 -5.06 12.28 5.05
CA THR A 42 -6.42 12.38 5.56
C THR A 42 -7.10 13.67 5.12
N ILE A 43 -8.32 13.55 4.62
CA ILE A 43 -9.20 14.69 4.33
C ILE A 43 -9.83 15.20 5.64
N TYR A 44 -9.89 14.34 6.66
CA TYR A 44 -10.51 14.63 7.96
C TYR A 44 -9.55 15.27 8.98
N GLY A 45 -8.51 15.96 8.51
CA GLY A 45 -7.45 16.52 9.36
C GLY A 45 -7.99 17.49 10.42
N GLU A 46 -9.02 18.26 10.08
CA GLU A 46 -9.67 19.21 11.00
C GLU A 46 -10.47 18.53 12.12
N LEU A 47 -10.89 17.27 11.91
CA LEU A 47 -11.63 16.51 12.92
C LEU A 47 -10.71 15.88 13.96
N VAL A 48 -9.39 15.88 13.74
CA VAL A 48 -8.40 15.35 14.66
C VAL A 48 -8.28 16.29 15.88
N PRO A 49 -8.41 15.76 17.12
CA PRO A 49 -8.27 16.57 18.32
C PRO A 49 -6.90 17.25 18.39
N SER A 50 -6.86 18.50 18.87
CA SER A 50 -5.60 19.20 19.05
C SER A 50 -4.79 18.58 20.20
N ARG A 51 -3.47 18.82 20.22
CA ARG A 51 -2.60 18.36 21.32
C ARG A 51 -3.04 18.89 22.69
N LYS A 52 -3.65 20.08 22.73
CA LYS A 52 -4.16 20.69 23.97
C LYS A 52 -5.43 19.98 24.46
N ASP A 53 -6.28 19.53 23.54
CA ASP A 53 -7.51 18.81 23.88
C ASP A 53 -7.19 17.42 24.42
N PHE A 54 -6.15 16.77 23.87
CA PHE A 54 -5.68 15.49 24.37
C PHE A 54 -5.19 15.56 25.83
N LEU A 55 -4.57 16.67 26.24
CA LEU A 55 -4.12 16.87 27.62
C LEU A 55 -5.28 17.14 28.59
N ARG A 56 -6.34 17.82 28.15
CA ARG A 56 -7.49 18.18 29.01
C ARG A 56 -8.54 17.07 29.09
N HIS A 57 -8.82 16.43 27.96
CA HIS A 57 -9.84 15.40 27.80
C HIS A 57 -9.25 14.20 27.05
N PRO A 58 -8.37 13.42 27.69
CA PRO A 58 -7.63 12.35 27.02
C PRO A 58 -8.56 11.26 26.47
N TYR A 59 -9.59 10.90 27.22
CA TYR A 59 -10.52 9.84 26.82
C TYR A 59 -11.41 10.24 25.63
N GLU A 60 -11.98 11.44 25.68
CA GLU A 60 -12.83 11.97 24.61
C GLU A 60 -12.03 12.23 23.34
N SER A 61 -10.83 12.82 23.48
CA SER A 61 -9.91 13.04 22.37
C SER A 61 -9.50 11.71 21.72
N THR A 62 -9.23 10.67 22.51
CA THR A 62 -8.89 9.35 21.97
C THR A 62 -10.06 8.75 21.19
N LYS A 63 -11.29 8.83 21.71
CA LYS A 63 -12.49 8.36 20.99
C LYS A 63 -12.67 9.08 19.66
N ARG A 64 -12.61 10.40 19.67
CA ARG A 64 -12.75 11.23 18.46
C ARG A 64 -11.64 10.94 17.46
N PHE A 65 -10.41 10.73 17.91
CA PHE A 65 -9.32 10.31 17.03
C PHE A 65 -9.60 8.95 16.37
N ILE A 66 -10.06 7.95 17.14
CA ILE A 66 -10.42 6.63 16.62
C ILE A 66 -11.55 6.72 15.59
N GLU A 67 -12.56 7.55 15.84
CA GLU A 67 -13.66 7.80 14.91
C GLU A 67 -13.17 8.44 13.59
N THR A 68 -12.36 9.50 13.68
CA THR A 68 -11.73 10.13 12.52
C THR A 68 -10.86 9.15 11.73
N TYR A 69 -10.13 8.28 12.42
CA TYR A 69 -9.33 7.25 11.78
C TYR A 69 -10.19 6.19 11.07
N LYS A 70 -11.32 5.78 11.66
CA LYS A 70 -12.27 4.87 10.98
C LYS A 70 -12.81 5.48 9.69
N MET A 71 -13.20 6.76 9.71
CA MET A 71 -13.65 7.47 8.49
C MET A 71 -12.54 7.51 7.43
N HIS A 72 -11.29 7.76 7.83
CA HIS A 72 -10.16 7.71 6.91
C HIS A 72 -9.99 6.34 6.24
N ILE A 73 -10.07 5.26 7.02
CA ILE A 73 -9.96 3.89 6.49
C ILE A 73 -11.13 3.55 5.56
N GLU A 74 -12.35 3.94 5.93
CA GLU A 74 -13.52 3.76 5.08
C GLU A 74 -13.35 4.46 3.74
N HIS A 75 -12.93 5.73 3.75
CA HIS A 75 -12.64 6.47 2.53
C HIS A 75 -11.53 5.84 1.68
N GLN A 76 -10.42 5.40 2.29
CA GLN A 76 -9.34 4.71 1.57
C GLN A 76 -9.80 3.38 0.96
N SER A 77 -10.67 2.65 1.67
CA SER A 77 -11.30 1.42 1.16
C SER A 77 -12.19 1.71 -0.04
N GLN A 78 -13.02 2.75 0.03
CA GLN A 78 -13.87 3.18 -1.09
C GLN A 78 -13.04 3.57 -2.31
N LEU A 79 -11.98 4.37 -2.13
CA LEU A 79 -11.07 4.74 -3.22
C LEU A 79 -10.40 3.50 -3.83
N SER A 80 -9.96 2.57 -3.01
CA SER A 80 -9.34 1.33 -3.48
C SER A 80 -10.33 0.46 -4.26
N ALA A 81 -11.58 0.39 -3.81
CA ALA A 81 -12.66 -0.31 -4.52
C ALA A 81 -12.95 0.34 -5.88
N GLN A 82 -13.06 1.68 -5.92
CA GLN A 82 -13.24 2.42 -7.18
C GLN A 82 -12.09 2.19 -8.16
N GLN A 83 -10.84 2.18 -7.68
CA GLN A 83 -9.68 1.89 -8.52
C GLN A 83 -9.70 0.47 -9.08
N ARG A 84 -10.14 -0.51 -8.29
CA ARG A 84 -10.30 -1.90 -8.76
C ARG A 84 -11.38 -2.02 -9.83
N LEU A 85 -12.55 -1.41 -9.59
CA LEU A 85 -13.64 -1.39 -10.58
C LEU A 85 -13.21 -0.74 -11.88
N LYS A 86 -12.54 0.42 -11.82
CA LYS A 86 -12.00 1.08 -13.02
C LYS A 86 -11.02 0.20 -13.78
N LYS A 87 -10.16 -0.53 -13.06
CA LYS A 87 -9.21 -1.47 -13.67
C LYS A 87 -9.94 -2.62 -14.36
N GLU A 88 -10.99 -3.17 -13.76
CA GLU A 88 -11.83 -4.22 -14.33
C GLU A 88 -12.56 -3.74 -15.58
N GLU A 89 -13.17 -2.54 -15.54
CA GLU A 89 -13.79 -1.92 -16.71
C GLU A 89 -12.81 -1.74 -17.86
N ASP A 90 -11.59 -1.29 -17.56
CA ASP A 90 -10.55 -1.10 -18.57
C ASP A 90 -10.09 -2.43 -19.18
N VAL A 91 -10.05 -3.52 -18.39
CA VAL A 91 -9.78 -4.89 -18.89
C VAL A 91 -10.90 -5.36 -19.80
N GLU A 92 -12.16 -5.18 -19.40
CA GLU A 92 -13.31 -5.62 -20.19
C GLU A 92 -13.43 -4.83 -21.50
N LYS A 93 -13.23 -3.50 -21.48
CA LYS A 93 -13.17 -2.68 -22.71
C LYS A 93 -12.10 -3.18 -23.67
N ARG A 94 -10.91 -3.52 -23.17
CA ARG A 94 -9.83 -4.10 -23.99
C ARG A 94 -10.23 -5.45 -24.59
N LYS A 95 -10.91 -6.30 -23.82
CA LYS A 95 -11.41 -7.60 -24.28
C LYS A 95 -12.45 -7.44 -25.40
N GLN A 96 -13.43 -6.56 -25.20
CA GLN A 96 -14.47 -6.26 -26.19
C GLN A 96 -13.87 -5.69 -27.49
N TYR A 97 -12.92 -4.76 -27.38
CA TYR A 97 -12.23 -4.20 -28.55
C TYR A 97 -11.49 -5.27 -29.37
N ARG A 98 -10.83 -6.24 -28.70
CA ARG A 98 -10.19 -7.37 -29.39
C ARG A 98 -11.20 -8.25 -30.12
N LEU A 99 -12.29 -8.63 -29.43
CA LEU A 99 -13.32 -9.49 -30.04
C LEU A 99 -13.97 -8.82 -31.24
N ALA A 100 -14.27 -7.52 -31.15
CA ALA A 100 -14.79 -6.74 -32.28
C ALA A 100 -13.81 -6.71 -33.46
N ARG A 101 -12.51 -6.54 -33.18
CA ARG A 101 -11.47 -6.52 -34.21
C ARG A 101 -11.29 -7.87 -34.90
N ILE A 102 -11.40 -8.98 -34.16
CA ILE A 102 -11.36 -10.34 -34.72
C ILE A 102 -12.55 -10.55 -35.66
N ARG A 103 -13.76 -10.19 -35.22
CA ARG A 103 -14.97 -10.28 -36.05
C ARG A 103 -14.87 -9.45 -37.33
N GLU A 104 -14.35 -8.23 -37.23
CA GLU A 104 -14.13 -7.36 -38.40
C GLU A 104 -13.15 -7.98 -39.42
N ALA A 105 -12.10 -8.67 -38.95
CA ALA A 105 -11.16 -9.38 -39.82
C ALA A 105 -11.83 -10.59 -40.51
N GLU A 106 -12.61 -11.38 -39.76
CA GLU A 106 -13.42 -12.49 -40.29
C GLU A 106 -14.40 -12.01 -41.38
N GLU A 107 -15.11 -10.91 -41.16
CA GLU A 107 -16.05 -10.33 -42.12
C GLU A 107 -15.40 -9.87 -43.42
N ARG A 108 -14.15 -9.38 -43.36
CA ARG A 108 -13.37 -8.98 -44.55
C ARG A 108 -12.68 -10.15 -45.26
N GLY A 109 -12.73 -11.35 -44.69
CA GLY A 109 -11.98 -12.51 -45.21
C GLY A 109 -10.46 -12.38 -45.04
N GLU A 110 -10.00 -11.53 -44.12
CA GLU A 110 -8.58 -11.35 -43.77
C GLU A 110 -8.27 -12.18 -42.51
N GLU A 111 -7.16 -12.92 -42.49
CA GLU A 111 -6.72 -13.63 -41.29
C GLU A 111 -6.22 -12.62 -40.24
N TYR A 112 -6.75 -12.68 -39.01
CA TYR A 112 -6.29 -11.80 -37.93
C TYR A 112 -4.87 -12.19 -37.49
N VAL A 113 -3.86 -11.54 -38.05
CA VAL A 113 -2.45 -11.76 -37.69
C VAL A 113 -2.13 -11.03 -36.37
N GLU A 114 -2.11 -11.76 -35.26
CA GLU A 114 -1.53 -11.25 -34.01
C GLU A 114 0.00 -11.06 -34.18
N ASP A 115 0.52 -9.85 -33.88
CA ASP A 115 1.96 -9.58 -33.98
C ASP A 115 2.73 -10.49 -32.99
N PRO A 116 3.54 -11.46 -33.48
CA PRO A 116 4.15 -12.50 -32.66
C PRO A 116 5.18 -11.95 -31.64
N ARG A 117 5.57 -10.68 -31.76
CA ARG A 117 6.46 -9.99 -30.82
C ARG A 117 5.78 -9.63 -29.50
N TYR A 118 4.46 -9.69 -29.44
CA TYR A 118 3.69 -9.36 -28.25
C TYR A 118 2.85 -10.57 -27.81
N TYR A 119 2.69 -10.75 -26.51
CA TYR A 119 1.64 -11.60 -25.97
C TYR A 119 0.62 -10.73 -25.25
N ILE A 120 -0.63 -11.18 -25.27
CA ILE A 120 -1.74 -10.51 -24.61
C ILE A 120 -1.98 -11.28 -23.32
N GLY A 121 -1.71 -10.64 -22.17
CA GLY A 121 -2.05 -11.24 -20.87
C GLY A 121 -3.56 -11.35 -20.68
N GLU A 122 -4.01 -12.09 -19.67
CA GLU A 122 -5.44 -12.19 -19.32
C GLU A 122 -6.06 -10.81 -19.01
N ASP A 123 -5.25 -9.85 -18.55
CA ASP A 123 -5.56 -8.44 -18.32
C ASP A 123 -5.73 -7.60 -19.62
N GLY A 124 -5.41 -8.21 -20.76
CA GLY A 124 -5.52 -7.64 -22.07
C GLY A 124 -4.47 -6.61 -22.47
N VAL A 125 -3.40 -6.50 -21.70
CA VAL A 125 -2.27 -5.61 -22.01
C VAL A 125 -1.34 -6.32 -23.00
N ARG A 126 -0.96 -5.63 -24.08
CA ARG A 126 0.08 -6.10 -25.02
C ARG A 126 1.44 -5.95 -24.36
N ARG A 127 2.07 -7.06 -24.01
CA ARG A 127 3.42 -7.08 -23.44
C ARG A 127 4.38 -7.62 -24.49
N ARG A 128 5.53 -6.95 -24.64
CA ARG A 128 6.57 -7.41 -25.57
C ARG A 128 7.11 -8.74 -25.05
N ARG A 129 7.15 -9.77 -25.89
CA ARG A 129 7.93 -10.98 -25.65
C ARG A 129 9.41 -10.61 -25.74
N VAL A 130 9.99 -10.17 -24.62
CA VAL A 130 11.43 -9.90 -24.55
C VAL A 130 12.15 -11.24 -24.39
N LYS A 131 13.06 -11.59 -25.29
CA LYS A 131 14.01 -12.69 -25.07
C LYS A 131 14.92 -12.29 -23.91
N ARG A 132 14.63 -12.74 -22.68
CA ARG A 132 15.54 -12.61 -21.54
C ARG A 132 16.75 -13.50 -21.79
N TRP A 133 17.94 -12.99 -21.47
CA TRP A 133 19.23 -13.48 -21.97
C TRP A 133 19.62 -14.90 -21.51
N PHE A 134 18.87 -15.54 -20.59
CA PHE A 134 19.20 -16.84 -20.03
C PHE A 134 17.99 -17.63 -19.49
N GLY A 135 17.03 -18.00 -20.34
CA GLY A 135 16.14 -19.18 -20.13
C GLY A 135 15.33 -19.34 -18.83
N ILE A 136 15.31 -18.38 -17.90
CA ILE A 136 14.61 -18.48 -16.62
C ILE A 136 13.35 -17.60 -16.68
N TRP A 137 12.22 -18.25 -16.45
CA TRP A 137 10.87 -17.76 -16.66
C TRP A 137 10.35 -16.96 -15.46
N GLU A 138 9.61 -15.89 -15.78
CA GLU A 138 8.43 -15.36 -15.07
C GLU A 138 7.76 -14.34 -16.01
#